data_AF-A0A085NAA5-F1
#
_entry.id   AF-A0A085NAA5-F1
#
_cell.length_a   1.000
_cell.length_b   1.000
_cell.length_c   1.000
_cell.angle_alpha   90.00
_cell.angle_beta   90.00
_cell.angle_gamma   90.00
#
_symmetry.space_group_name_H-M   'P 1'
#
loop_
_entity.id
_entity.type
_entity.pdbx_description
1 polymer ?
#
loop_
_entity_poly.entity_id
_entity_poly.type
_entity_poly.pdbx_seq_one_letter_code
_entity_poly.pdbx_strand_id
1 'polypeptide(L)'
;MKPAFSACLNRIRGCLLGALAGDCLGQPFERYLKQVRTMQEYEKYMESVTKFVTSCFKGTNEGEYVLRYTDDTALAQALLRSLIECNGFNEKNMAKGFADTFFKDTNRGYGSAVCQVFSKIRSGDYDNVYQPAKEQFQGTGSHGNGGAMRVAPVALFYGNDPATAFKRGAVQNGRILDHISPGFGLLLCSSDPERSSSGKRLIGVVDSTFSLKTRPGGPEGF
;
A
#
# COMPACT_ATOMS: atom_id res chain seq x y z
N MET A 1 -29.72 6.76 9.44
CA MET A 1 -28.28 6.49 9.68
C MET A 1 -27.60 7.84 9.96
N LYS A 2 -26.81 8.00 11.04
CA LYS A 2 -26.23 9.32 11.41
C LYS A 2 -25.33 9.84 10.27
N PRO A 3 -25.41 11.12 9.85
CA PRO A 3 -24.65 11.66 8.71
C PRO A 3 -23.14 11.39 8.76
N ALA A 4 -22.53 11.47 9.94
CA ALA A 4 -21.11 11.21 10.16
C ALA A 4 -20.69 9.75 9.85
N PHE A 5 -21.56 8.78 10.15
CA PHE A 5 -21.29 7.36 9.86
C PHE A 5 -21.31 7.09 8.35
N SER A 6 -22.25 7.71 7.63
CA SER A 6 -22.34 7.62 6.17
C SER A 6 -21.10 8.23 5.50
N ALA A 7 -20.64 9.39 5.99
CA ALA A 7 -19.42 10.04 5.48
C ALA A 7 -18.16 9.20 5.71
N CYS A 8 -17.99 8.61 6.91
CA CYS A 8 -16.87 7.72 7.22
C CYS A 8 -16.87 6.48 6.32
N LEU A 9 -18.03 5.84 6.15
CA LEU A 9 -18.17 4.66 5.30
C LEU A 9 -17.83 4.95 3.83
N ASN A 10 -18.22 6.12 3.33
CA ASN A 10 -17.86 6.55 1.98
C ASN A 10 -16.36 6.76 1.80
N ARG A 11 -15.65 7.29 2.81
CA ARG A 11 -14.19 7.43 2.78
C ARG A 11 -13.49 6.06 2.76
N ILE A 12 -13.94 5.12 3.59
CA ILE A 12 -13.42 3.75 3.61
C ILE A 12 -13.60 3.08 2.24
N ARG A 13 -14.81 3.14 1.69
CA ARG A 13 -15.12 2.59 0.36
C ARG A 13 -14.28 3.26 -0.73
N GLY A 14 -14.22 4.59 -0.74
CA GLY A 14 -13.45 5.36 -1.71
C GLY A 14 -11.96 5.02 -1.66
N CYS A 15 -11.38 4.83 -0.46
CA CYS A 15 -9.98 4.44 -0.31
C CYS A 15 -9.71 3.05 -0.92
N LEU A 16 -10.50 2.04 -0.56
CA LEU A 16 -10.31 0.67 -1.04
C LEU A 16 -10.62 0.52 -2.54
N LEU A 17 -11.72 1.12 -3.00
CA LEU A 17 -12.10 1.10 -4.42
C LEU A 17 -11.14 1.93 -5.28
N GLY A 18 -10.64 3.05 -4.75
CA GLY A 18 -9.63 3.87 -5.42
C GLY A 18 -8.31 3.13 -5.59
N ALA A 19 -7.85 2.43 -4.56
CA ALA A 19 -6.66 1.58 -4.65
C ALA A 19 -6.84 0.44 -5.69
N LEU A 20 -7.98 -0.25 -5.65
CA LEU A 20 -8.33 -1.29 -6.64
C LEU A 20 -8.39 -0.73 -8.07
N ALA A 21 -9.03 0.43 -8.26
CA ALA A 21 -9.13 1.05 -9.57
C ALA A 21 -7.75 1.48 -10.10
N GLY A 22 -6.90 2.04 -9.23
CA GLY A 22 -5.53 2.44 -9.58
C GLY A 22 -4.68 1.25 -10.02
N ASP A 23 -4.74 0.14 -9.29
CA ASP A 23 -4.10 -1.13 -9.64
C ASP A 23 -4.57 -1.62 -11.01
N CYS A 24 -5.88 -1.87 -11.16
CA CYS A 24 -6.45 -2.40 -12.40
C CYS A 24 -6.19 -1.52 -13.64
N LEU A 25 -6.29 -0.20 -13.50
CA LEU A 25 -6.09 0.74 -14.61
C LEU A 25 -4.61 0.99 -14.93
N GLY A 26 -3.74 0.86 -13.93
CA GLY A 26 -2.30 1.07 -14.08
C GLY A 26 -1.57 -0.14 -14.66
N GLN A 27 -2.05 -1.36 -14.37
CA GLN A 27 -1.40 -2.62 -14.76
C GLN A 27 -1.04 -2.71 -16.26
N PRO A 28 -1.89 -2.33 -17.23
CA PRO A 28 -1.55 -2.42 -18.66
C PRO A 28 -0.35 -1.56 -19.06
N PHE A 29 -0.03 -0.52 -18.28
CA PHE A 29 1.04 0.42 -18.54
C PHE A 29 2.28 0.18 -17.67
N GLU A 30 2.27 -0.88 -16.86
CA GLU A 30 3.41 -1.23 -16.04
C GLU A 30 4.64 -1.42 -16.95
N ARG A 31 5.76 -0.76 -16.58
CA ARG A 31 7.06 -0.82 -17.29
C ARG A 31 7.13 -0.16 -18.66
N TYR A 32 6.04 0.37 -19.22
CA TYR A 32 6.06 1.14 -20.47
C TYR A 32 6.89 2.42 -20.34
N LEU A 33 6.74 3.15 -19.22
CA LEU A 33 7.54 4.35 -18.95
C LEU A 33 9.05 4.09 -18.94
N LYS A 34 9.51 2.87 -18.64
CA LYS A 34 10.94 2.53 -18.67
C LYS A 34 11.51 2.49 -20.08
N GLN A 35 10.67 2.48 -21.11
CA GLN A 35 11.05 2.44 -22.52
C GLN A 35 11.03 3.83 -23.17
N VAL A 36 10.36 4.81 -22.56
CA VAL A 36 10.33 6.19 -23.04
C VAL A 36 11.72 6.82 -22.91
N ARG A 37 12.21 7.43 -24.00
CA ARG A 37 13.53 8.08 -24.08
C ARG A 37 13.42 9.55 -24.51
N THR A 38 12.32 9.92 -25.13
CA THR A 38 12.08 11.25 -25.71
C THR A 38 10.76 11.85 -25.22
N MET A 39 10.62 13.17 -25.36
CA MET A 39 9.37 13.84 -25.01
C MET A 39 8.21 13.43 -25.93
N GLN A 40 8.49 13.18 -27.20
CA GLN A 40 7.48 12.72 -28.16
C GLN A 40 6.94 11.33 -27.80
N GLU A 41 7.80 10.43 -27.31
CA GLU A 41 7.35 9.12 -26.80
C GLU A 41 6.54 9.24 -25.51
N TYR A 42 6.91 10.18 -24.63
CA TYR A 42 6.16 10.48 -23.42
C TYR A 42 4.75 10.99 -23.73
N GLU A 43 4.63 11.91 -24.69
CA GLU A 43 3.33 12.44 -25.14
C GLU A 43 2.44 11.33 -25.71
N LYS A 44 2.98 10.48 -26.57
CA LYS A 44 2.27 9.30 -27.11
C LYS A 44 1.83 8.32 -26.02
N TYR A 45 2.69 8.10 -25.03
CA TYR A 45 2.35 7.28 -23.86
C TYR A 45 1.17 7.89 -23.09
N MET A 46 1.22 9.20 -22.79
CA MET A 46 0.15 9.89 -22.06
C MET A 46 -1.17 9.93 -22.84
N GLU A 47 -1.12 10.08 -24.15
CA GLU A 47 -2.29 9.96 -25.04
C GLU A 47 -2.90 8.56 -24.94
N SER A 48 -2.06 7.52 -24.97
CA SER A 48 -2.50 6.12 -24.86
C SER A 48 -3.16 5.83 -23.51
N VAL A 49 -2.57 6.30 -22.40
CA VAL A 49 -3.16 6.19 -21.06
C VAL A 49 -4.50 6.90 -21.00
N THR A 50 -4.57 8.15 -21.50
CA THR A 50 -5.81 8.95 -21.46
C THR A 50 -6.92 8.28 -22.26
N LYS A 51 -6.61 7.78 -23.46
CA LYS A 51 -7.56 7.07 -24.33
C LYS A 51 -8.10 5.81 -23.65
N PHE A 52 -7.21 5.00 -23.08
CA PHE A 52 -7.59 3.77 -22.38
C PHE A 52 -8.45 4.03 -21.14
N VAL A 53 -8.03 4.94 -20.27
CA VAL A 53 -8.79 5.26 -19.05
C VAL A 53 -10.17 5.81 -19.42
N THR A 54 -10.22 6.70 -20.43
CA THR A 54 -11.49 7.25 -20.92
C THR A 54 -12.42 6.18 -21.50
N SER A 55 -11.89 5.20 -22.25
CA SER A 55 -12.71 4.12 -22.81
C SER A 55 -13.26 3.20 -21.72
N CYS A 56 -12.48 2.95 -20.66
CA CYS A 56 -12.94 2.18 -19.49
C CYS A 56 -14.13 2.88 -18.80
N PHE A 57 -14.04 4.19 -18.56
CA PHE A 57 -15.13 4.95 -17.93
C PHE A 57 -16.37 5.11 -18.81
N LYS A 58 -16.21 5.20 -20.13
CA LYS A 58 -17.33 5.28 -21.07
C LYS A 58 -17.99 3.91 -21.32
N GLY A 59 -17.41 2.82 -20.82
CA GLY A 59 -17.89 1.46 -21.09
C GLY A 59 -17.66 1.01 -22.54
N THR A 60 -16.95 1.78 -23.35
CA THR A 60 -16.70 1.49 -24.78
C THR A 60 -15.45 0.62 -25.00
N ASN A 61 -14.92 0.01 -23.94
CA ASN A 61 -13.79 -0.91 -23.99
C ASN A 61 -14.18 -2.28 -24.60
N GLU A 62 -15.48 -2.61 -24.66
CA GLU A 62 -16.10 -3.82 -25.24
C GLU A 62 -15.12 -4.96 -25.61
N GLY A 63 -14.55 -5.59 -24.58
CA GLY A 63 -13.84 -6.87 -24.71
C GLY A 63 -12.37 -6.82 -25.10
N GLU A 64 -11.78 -5.65 -25.34
CA GLU A 64 -10.36 -5.56 -25.70
C GLU A 64 -9.44 -5.71 -24.47
N TYR A 65 -9.90 -5.29 -23.28
CA TYR A 65 -9.12 -5.42 -22.03
C TYR A 65 -9.96 -5.93 -20.86
N VAL A 66 -9.57 -7.08 -20.31
CA VAL A 66 -10.08 -7.58 -19.02
C VAL A 66 -9.29 -6.91 -17.90
N LEU A 67 -9.88 -5.94 -17.22
CA LEU A 67 -9.29 -5.32 -16.03
C LEU A 67 -9.17 -6.37 -14.91
N ARG A 68 -7.94 -6.74 -14.58
CA ARG A 68 -7.62 -7.62 -13.45
C ARG A 68 -6.69 -6.89 -12.52
N TYR A 69 -6.93 -7.05 -11.22
CA TYR A 69 -6.03 -6.55 -10.19
C TYR A 69 -4.75 -7.40 -10.10
N THR A 70 -3.67 -6.81 -9.58
CA THR A 70 -2.35 -7.42 -9.42
C THR A 70 -2.08 -7.89 -7.99
N ASP A 71 -0.81 -8.14 -7.67
CA ASP A 71 -0.33 -8.40 -6.33
C ASP A 71 -0.62 -7.27 -5.33
N ASP A 72 -0.71 -6.02 -5.78
CA ASP A 72 -1.09 -4.85 -4.97
C ASP A 72 -2.42 -5.10 -4.23
N THR A 73 -3.50 -5.33 -4.99
CA THR A 73 -4.81 -5.63 -4.41
C THR A 73 -4.83 -7.00 -3.72
N ALA A 74 -4.19 -8.03 -4.29
CA ALA A 74 -4.22 -9.37 -3.72
C ALA A 74 -3.65 -9.38 -2.29
N LEU A 75 -2.50 -8.72 -2.08
CA LEU A 75 -1.87 -8.60 -0.77
C LEU A 75 -2.59 -7.61 0.15
N ALA A 76 -3.17 -6.52 -0.38
CA ALA A 76 -4.02 -5.63 0.42
C ALA A 76 -5.25 -6.37 0.98
N GLN A 77 -5.89 -7.22 0.19
CA GLN A 77 -7.02 -8.04 0.65
C GLN A 77 -6.59 -9.08 1.70
N ALA A 78 -5.44 -9.73 1.51
CA ALA A 78 -4.90 -10.68 2.49
C ALA A 78 -4.61 -10.00 3.83
N LEU A 79 -4.03 -8.80 3.79
CA LEU A 79 -3.79 -7.97 4.98
C LEU A 79 -5.11 -7.62 5.68
N LEU A 80 -6.11 -7.14 4.93
CA LEU A 80 -7.41 -6.77 5.48
C LEU A 80 -8.11 -7.97 6.13
N ARG A 81 -8.10 -9.14 5.47
CA ARG A 81 -8.67 -10.38 6.04
C ARG A 81 -8.02 -10.71 7.39
N SER A 82 -6.70 -10.69 7.46
CA SER A 82 -5.96 -10.98 8.69
C SER A 82 -6.30 -10.01 9.83
N LEU A 83 -6.37 -8.70 9.53
CA LEU A 83 -6.75 -7.69 10.52
C LEU A 83 -8.14 -7.96 11.11
N ILE A 84 -9.11 -8.31 10.25
CA ILE A 84 -10.48 -8.61 10.69
C ILE A 84 -10.51 -9.91 11.51
N GLU A 85 -9.91 -10.99 10.99
CA GLU A 85 -9.92 -12.31 11.64
C GLU A 85 -9.23 -12.30 13.02
N CYS A 86 -8.12 -11.56 13.13
CA CYS A 86 -7.36 -11.47 14.37
C CYS A 86 -7.78 -10.31 15.28
N ASN A 87 -8.76 -9.50 14.86
CA ASN A 87 -9.14 -8.24 15.50
C ASN A 87 -7.91 -7.35 15.82
N GLY A 88 -6.99 -7.27 14.87
CA GLY A 88 -5.73 -6.53 15.02
C GLY A 88 -4.55 -7.16 14.31
N PHE A 89 -3.37 -6.61 14.55
CA PHE A 89 -2.14 -7.02 13.89
C PHE A 89 -1.61 -8.35 14.45
N ASN A 90 -1.55 -9.37 13.61
CA ASN A 90 -0.94 -10.67 13.91
C ASN A 90 0.02 -11.05 12.77
N GLU A 91 1.31 -10.88 13.01
CA GLU A 91 2.34 -11.08 11.99
C GLU A 91 2.37 -12.51 11.42
N LYS A 92 2.08 -13.52 12.24
CA LYS A 92 2.09 -14.92 11.80
C LYS A 92 0.91 -15.24 10.90
N ASN A 93 -0.28 -14.80 11.29
CA ASN A 93 -1.48 -14.95 10.47
C ASN A 93 -1.36 -14.16 9.16
N MET A 94 -0.82 -12.92 9.20
CA MET A 94 -0.56 -12.11 8.00
C MET A 94 0.45 -12.77 7.06
N ALA A 95 1.60 -13.21 7.57
CA ALA A 95 2.63 -13.88 6.77
C ALA A 95 2.06 -15.10 6.05
N LYS A 96 1.35 -15.97 6.79
CA LYS A 96 0.65 -17.12 6.22
C LYS A 96 -0.38 -16.70 5.18
N GLY A 97 -1.21 -15.70 5.48
CA GLY A 97 -2.23 -15.18 4.55
C GLY A 97 -1.64 -14.64 3.25
N PHE A 98 -0.46 -14.01 3.29
CA PHE A 98 0.25 -13.56 2.10
C PHE A 98 0.77 -14.74 1.27
N ALA A 99 1.43 -15.71 1.89
CA ALA A 99 1.92 -16.90 1.20
C ALA A 99 0.75 -17.70 0.58
N ASP A 100 -0.33 -17.93 1.33
CA ASP A 100 -1.53 -18.62 0.84
C ASP A 100 -2.16 -17.88 -0.35
N THR A 101 -2.20 -16.55 -0.31
CA THR A 101 -2.70 -15.72 -1.42
C THR A 101 -1.83 -15.85 -2.66
N PHE A 102 -0.49 -15.81 -2.51
CA PHE A 102 0.46 -16.02 -3.60
C PHE A 102 0.30 -17.41 -4.24
N PHE A 103 0.23 -18.47 -3.43
CA PHE A 103 0.13 -19.84 -3.96
C PHE A 103 -1.23 -20.19 -4.53
N LYS A 104 -2.28 -19.44 -4.18
CA LYS A 104 -3.59 -19.57 -4.81
C LYS A 104 -3.59 -19.05 -6.26
N ASP A 105 -2.80 -18.01 -6.56
CA ASP A 105 -2.71 -17.43 -7.89
C ASP A 105 -1.34 -16.75 -8.07
N THR A 106 -0.36 -17.50 -8.59
CA THR A 106 1.02 -17.01 -8.75
C THR A 106 1.16 -15.98 -9.87
N ASN A 107 0.15 -15.82 -10.72
CA ASN A 107 0.20 -15.02 -11.94
C ASN A 107 -0.41 -13.62 -11.75
N ARG A 108 -0.13 -12.99 -10.60
CA ARG A 108 -0.62 -11.63 -10.26
C ARG A 108 0.40 -10.51 -10.41
N GLY A 109 1.64 -10.81 -10.84
CA GLY A 109 2.65 -9.77 -11.04
C GLY A 109 3.69 -9.63 -9.92
N TYR A 110 3.69 -10.54 -8.93
CA TYR A 110 4.62 -10.53 -7.81
C TYR A 110 6.09 -10.36 -8.24
N GLY A 111 6.81 -9.51 -7.52
CA GLY A 111 8.25 -9.37 -7.67
C GLY A 111 8.99 -10.69 -7.40
N SER A 112 10.00 -11.01 -8.22
CA SER A 112 10.76 -12.27 -8.10
C SER A 112 11.39 -12.47 -6.72
N ALA A 113 11.82 -11.38 -6.09
CA ALA A 113 12.42 -11.40 -4.77
C ALA A 113 11.40 -11.86 -3.70
N VAL A 114 10.18 -11.30 -3.70
CA VAL A 114 9.15 -11.67 -2.72
C VAL A 114 8.62 -13.10 -2.89
N CYS A 115 8.66 -13.66 -4.10
CA CYS A 115 8.32 -15.07 -4.33
C CYS A 115 9.17 -16.05 -3.48
N GLN A 116 10.44 -15.72 -3.24
CA GLN A 116 11.32 -16.51 -2.37
C GLN A 116 10.90 -16.41 -0.90
N VAL A 117 10.44 -15.23 -0.48
CA VAL A 117 9.90 -15.00 0.87
C VAL A 117 8.66 -15.87 1.10
N PHE A 118 7.72 -15.89 0.16
CA PHE A 118 6.53 -16.75 0.27
C PHE A 118 6.88 -18.24 0.35
N SER A 119 7.88 -18.69 -0.40
CA SER A 119 8.33 -20.08 -0.36
C SER A 119 8.87 -20.47 1.01
N LYS A 120 9.69 -19.60 1.64
CA LYS A 120 10.19 -19.80 3.01
C LYS A 120 9.07 -19.74 4.05
N ILE A 121 8.14 -18.80 3.90
CA ILE A 121 6.97 -18.71 4.78
C ILE A 121 6.15 -20.01 4.72
N ARG A 122 5.93 -20.57 3.53
CA ARG A 122 5.16 -21.81 3.37
C ARG A 122 5.90 -23.05 3.88
N SER A 123 7.23 -23.12 3.74
CA SER A 123 7.99 -24.26 4.25
C SER A 123 8.10 -24.27 5.77
N GLY A 124 7.87 -23.12 6.43
CA GLY A 124 8.10 -22.98 7.87
C GLY A 124 9.58 -22.92 8.24
N ASP A 125 10.47 -22.77 7.25
CA ASP A 125 11.92 -22.76 7.43
C ASP A 125 12.41 -21.36 7.82
N TYR A 126 12.04 -20.93 9.03
CA TYR A 126 12.45 -19.66 9.64
C TYR A 126 12.16 -19.67 11.15
N ASP A 127 12.98 -18.97 11.92
CA ASP A 127 12.78 -18.82 13.37
C ASP A 127 11.70 -17.77 13.66
N ASN A 128 11.59 -16.78 12.78
CA ASN A 128 10.71 -15.62 12.91
C ASN A 128 10.19 -15.19 11.53
N VAL A 129 8.91 -14.82 11.44
CA VAL A 129 8.24 -14.43 10.17
C VAL A 129 8.87 -13.24 9.43
N TYR A 130 9.69 -12.42 10.09
CA TYR A 130 10.43 -11.33 9.47
C TYR A 130 11.78 -11.77 8.87
N GLN A 131 12.29 -12.95 9.24
CA GLN A 131 13.61 -13.43 8.80
C GLN A 131 13.70 -13.63 7.29
N PRO A 132 12.72 -14.27 6.61
CA PRO A 132 12.78 -14.45 5.16
C PRO A 132 12.94 -13.14 4.39
N ALA A 133 12.26 -12.08 4.79
CA ALA A 133 12.36 -10.76 4.18
C ALA A 133 13.70 -10.08 4.47
N LYS A 134 14.25 -10.26 5.69
CA LYS A 134 15.56 -9.72 6.07
C LYS A 134 16.70 -10.32 5.26
N GLU A 135 16.63 -11.62 4.95
CA GLU A 135 17.67 -12.33 4.20
C GLU A 135 17.73 -11.95 2.71
N GLN A 136 16.69 -11.27 2.20
CA GLN A 136 16.69 -10.75 0.84
C GLN A 136 17.86 -9.79 0.60
N PHE A 137 18.34 -9.72 -0.64
CA PHE A 137 19.38 -8.79 -1.06
C PHE A 137 20.62 -8.81 -0.15
N GLN A 138 21.19 -10.00 0.08
CA GLN A 138 22.39 -10.20 0.90
C GLN A 138 22.23 -9.69 2.35
N GLY A 139 21.02 -9.79 2.92
CA GLY A 139 20.74 -9.36 4.29
C GLY A 139 20.36 -7.88 4.45
N THR A 140 20.32 -7.11 3.35
CA THR A 140 19.91 -5.70 3.37
C THR A 140 18.40 -5.52 3.26
N GLY A 141 17.70 -6.53 2.75
CA GLY A 141 16.26 -6.52 2.57
C GLY A 141 15.77 -5.73 1.34
N SER A 142 14.49 -5.93 0.98
CA SER A 142 13.87 -5.29 -0.19
C SER A 142 13.54 -3.83 0.06
N HIS A 143 14.01 -2.93 -0.80
CA HIS A 143 13.65 -1.50 -0.80
C HIS A 143 12.46 -1.20 -1.74
N GLY A 144 11.71 -2.23 -2.14
CA GLY A 144 10.57 -2.10 -3.03
C GLY A 144 9.37 -1.40 -2.38
N ASN A 145 8.40 -1.01 -3.20
CA ASN A 145 7.14 -0.42 -2.76
C ASN A 145 6.11 -1.45 -2.26
N GLY A 146 6.44 -2.74 -2.24
CA GLY A 146 5.52 -3.83 -1.92
C GLY A 146 4.83 -3.66 -0.58
N GLY A 147 5.55 -3.15 0.41
CA GLY A 147 4.98 -2.84 1.73
C GLY A 147 3.97 -1.70 1.70
N ALA A 148 4.22 -0.68 0.86
CA ALA A 148 3.41 0.51 0.74
C ALA A 148 2.13 0.26 -0.09
N MET A 149 2.21 -0.49 -1.19
CA MET A 149 1.05 -0.73 -2.07
C MET A 149 -0.12 -1.41 -1.35
N ARG A 150 0.15 -2.16 -0.26
CA ARG A 150 -0.84 -2.91 0.51
C ARG A 150 -1.24 -2.31 1.85
N VAL A 151 -0.72 -1.13 2.24
CA VAL A 151 -0.80 -0.62 3.63
C VAL A 151 -2.15 0.02 3.99
N ALA A 152 -2.93 0.47 3.00
CA ALA A 152 -4.17 1.22 3.21
C ALA A 152 -5.14 0.59 4.24
N PRO A 153 -5.39 -0.74 4.25
CA PRO A 153 -6.29 -1.35 5.22
C PRO A 153 -5.83 -1.20 6.68
N VAL A 154 -4.53 -1.08 6.95
CA VAL A 154 -4.02 -0.81 8.31
C VAL A 154 -4.47 0.56 8.80
N ALA A 155 -4.36 1.58 7.94
CA ALA A 155 -4.78 2.94 8.29
C ALA A 155 -6.29 3.02 8.53
N LEU A 156 -7.07 2.31 7.73
CA LEU A 156 -8.52 2.25 7.90
C LEU A 156 -8.93 1.50 9.18
N PHE A 157 -8.26 0.39 9.50
CA PHE A 157 -8.56 -0.41 10.70
C PHE A 157 -8.23 0.34 11.99
N TYR A 158 -7.09 1.04 12.01
CA TYR A 158 -6.63 1.83 13.16
C TYR A 158 -6.97 3.32 13.03
N GLY A 159 -8.03 3.69 12.31
CA GLY A 159 -8.34 5.10 12.01
C GLY A 159 -8.52 6.01 13.23
N ASN A 160 -8.89 5.43 14.38
CA ASN A 160 -9.02 6.15 15.65
C ASN A 160 -7.72 6.19 16.48
N ASP A 161 -6.65 5.52 16.02
CA ASP A 161 -5.34 5.48 16.66
C ASP A 161 -4.21 5.56 15.60
N PRO A 162 -3.91 6.78 15.11
CA PRO A 162 -2.88 7.00 14.09
C PRO A 162 -1.48 6.53 14.50
N ALA A 163 -1.17 6.53 15.81
CA ALA A 163 0.12 6.07 16.30
C ALA A 163 0.26 4.54 16.11
N THR A 164 -0.79 3.79 16.44
CA THR A 164 -0.83 2.35 16.14
C THR A 164 -0.87 2.10 14.64
N ALA A 165 -1.65 2.87 13.86
CA ALA A 165 -1.69 2.76 12.40
C ALA A 165 -0.29 2.89 11.79
N PHE A 166 0.48 3.90 12.22
CA PHE A 166 1.85 4.12 11.75
C PHE A 166 2.77 2.95 12.14
N LYS A 167 2.78 2.54 13.41
CA LYS A 167 3.65 1.45 13.89
C LYS A 167 3.35 0.13 13.20
N ARG A 168 2.07 -0.23 13.04
CA ARG A 168 1.65 -1.48 12.41
C ARG A 168 1.82 -1.43 10.89
N GLY A 169 1.48 -0.30 10.26
CA GLY A 169 1.45 -0.15 8.80
C GLY A 169 2.82 0.12 8.18
N ALA A 170 3.51 1.16 8.65
CA ALA A 170 4.77 1.61 8.06
C ALA A 170 5.96 0.72 8.48
N VAL A 171 5.90 0.10 9.67
CA VAL A 171 7.04 -0.67 10.20
C VAL A 171 6.80 -2.17 10.12
N GLN A 172 5.70 -2.68 10.69
CA GLN A 172 5.56 -4.13 10.87
C GLN A 172 5.02 -4.86 9.65
N ASN A 173 3.99 -4.35 8.96
CA ASN A 173 3.50 -4.93 7.70
C ASN A 173 4.61 -5.00 6.64
N GLY A 174 5.39 -3.92 6.51
CA GLY A 174 6.52 -3.86 5.60
C GLY A 174 7.49 -5.02 5.83
N ARG A 175 7.94 -5.17 7.08
CA ARG A 175 8.93 -6.17 7.51
C ARG A 175 8.59 -7.63 7.23
N ILE A 176 7.32 -7.96 6.98
CA ILE A 176 6.92 -9.35 6.71
C ILE A 176 7.43 -9.80 5.34
N LEU A 177 7.37 -8.94 4.32
CA LEU A 177 7.74 -9.29 2.94
C LEU A 177 8.88 -8.42 2.39
N ASP A 178 9.10 -7.25 2.98
CA ASP A 178 9.98 -6.21 2.48
C ASP A 178 10.82 -5.61 3.62
N HIS A 179 11.83 -4.81 3.26
CA HIS A 179 12.54 -3.96 4.20
C HIS A 179 12.15 -2.50 3.92
N ILE A 180 11.07 -2.02 4.54
CA ILE A 180 10.73 -0.59 4.43
C ILE A 180 11.82 0.22 5.12
N SER A 181 12.61 0.95 4.34
CA SER A 181 13.47 2.02 4.86
C SER A 181 12.61 3.12 5.48
N PRO A 182 13.04 3.75 6.60
CA PRO A 182 12.20 4.64 7.42
C PRO A 182 11.50 5.80 6.69
N GLY A 183 11.94 6.16 5.48
CA GLY A 183 11.41 7.29 4.70
C GLY A 183 10.00 7.12 4.12
N PHE A 184 9.44 5.91 4.04
CA PHE A 184 8.14 5.67 3.37
C PHE A 184 6.90 5.79 4.28
N GLY A 185 7.07 5.98 5.60
CA GLY A 185 5.94 6.04 6.55
C GLY A 185 5.10 7.32 6.50
N LEU A 186 5.46 8.31 5.65
CA LEU A 186 4.96 9.68 5.77
C LEU A 186 3.59 9.95 5.13
N LEU A 187 3.03 9.03 4.33
CA LEU A 187 1.85 9.34 3.50
C LEU A 187 0.48 9.13 4.19
N LEU A 188 0.42 8.54 5.38
CA LEU A 188 -0.84 8.03 5.94
C LEU A 188 -1.60 9.00 6.90
N CYS A 189 -1.05 10.17 7.22
CA CYS A 189 -1.64 11.05 8.25
C CYS A 189 -2.31 12.33 7.74
N SER A 190 -2.44 12.55 6.42
CA SER A 190 -2.85 13.88 5.90
C SER A 190 -4.32 14.00 5.49
N SER A 191 -5.20 13.07 5.88
CA SER A 191 -6.61 13.08 5.45
C SER A 191 -7.60 13.42 6.56
N ASP A 192 -7.42 14.56 7.24
CA ASP A 192 -8.52 15.18 7.98
C ASP A 192 -8.58 16.70 7.71
N PRO A 193 -9.58 17.18 6.94
CA PRO A 193 -9.76 18.61 6.68
C PRO A 193 -10.51 19.38 7.77
N GLU A 194 -10.95 18.77 8.89
CA GLU A 194 -11.76 19.49 9.89
C GLU A 194 -11.22 19.44 11.33
N ARG A 195 -10.67 20.60 11.72
CA ARG A 195 -10.72 21.24 13.04
C ARG A 195 -10.41 20.39 14.29
N SER A 196 -9.15 20.45 14.70
CA SER A 196 -8.78 20.55 16.12
C SER A 196 -8.88 22.02 16.56
N SER A 197 -9.54 22.29 17.68
CA SER A 197 -9.72 23.61 18.34
C SER A 197 -8.41 24.27 18.81
N SER A 198 -7.25 23.74 18.41
CA SER A 198 -5.92 24.26 18.78
C SER A 198 -5.01 24.61 17.59
N GLY A 199 -5.51 24.60 16.34
CA GLY A 199 -4.82 25.22 15.21
C GLY A 199 -3.46 24.64 14.82
N LYS A 200 -3.15 23.38 15.14
CA LYS A 200 -1.87 22.75 14.78
C LYS A 200 -2.05 21.69 13.69
N ARG A 201 -1.41 21.88 12.53
CA ARG A 201 -1.22 20.81 11.53
C ARG A 201 -0.28 19.76 12.10
N LEU A 202 -0.72 18.50 12.14
CA LEU A 202 0.16 17.36 12.41
C LEU A 202 0.97 17.05 11.13
N ILE A 203 2.11 17.71 10.97
CA ILE A 203 3.17 17.25 10.07
C ILE A 203 4.14 16.46 10.94
N GLY A 204 3.95 15.14 11.01
CA GLY A 204 4.86 14.25 11.74
C GLY A 204 6.14 14.05 10.94
N VAL A 205 7.24 14.71 11.31
CA VAL A 205 8.58 14.39 10.78
C VAL A 205 9.25 13.43 11.77
N VAL A 206 9.60 12.22 11.31
CA VAL A 206 10.28 11.20 12.12
C VAL A 206 11.78 11.29 11.86
N ASP A 207 12.56 11.50 12.91
CA ASP A 207 14.03 11.38 12.90
C ASP A 207 14.43 9.90 13.14
N SER A 208 15.69 9.56 12.84
CA SER A 208 16.41 8.29 13.02
C SER A 208 16.19 7.55 14.35
N THR A 209 15.56 8.18 15.35
CA THR A 209 15.26 7.63 16.68
C THR A 209 13.80 7.19 16.87
N PHE A 210 12.97 7.20 15.83
CA PHE A 210 11.57 6.71 15.85
C PHE A 210 10.64 7.38 16.88
N SER A 211 11.01 8.56 17.38
CA SER A 211 10.15 9.36 18.27
C SER A 211 9.31 10.35 17.48
N LEU A 212 7.98 10.33 17.68
CA LEU A 212 7.08 11.33 17.09
C LEU A 212 7.34 12.68 17.78
N LYS A 213 8.00 13.62 17.10
CA LYS A 213 8.11 15.00 17.57
C LYS A 213 7.03 15.84 16.92
N THR A 214 6.14 16.42 17.73
CA THR A 214 5.28 17.51 17.28
C THR A 214 6.16 18.74 17.02
N ARG A 215 6.25 19.21 15.77
CA ARG A 215 6.86 20.53 15.51
C ARG A 215 5.89 21.62 15.95
N PRO A 216 6.31 22.61 16.78
CA PRO A 216 5.58 23.86 16.85
C PRO A 216 5.62 24.53 15.48
N GLY A 217 4.48 25.01 14.99
CA GLY A 217 4.39 25.74 13.73
C GLY A 217 5.36 26.92 13.74
N GLY A 218 6.18 27.02 12.70
CA GLY A 218 6.94 28.24 12.44
C GLY A 218 5.98 29.41 12.20
N PRO A 219 6.42 30.66 12.45
CA PRO A 219 5.55 31.82 12.30
C PRO A 219 5.08 31.95 10.85
N GLU A 220 3.78 32.18 10.67
CA GLU A 220 3.21 32.56 9.39
C GLU A 220 3.66 33.99 9.06
N GLY A 221 4.42 34.16 7.98
CA GLY A 221 4.88 35.47 7.53
C GLY A 221 5.49 35.42 6.13
N PHE A 222 4.69 35.88 5.16
CA PHE A 222 4.93 36.24 3.74
C PHE A 222 5.58 35.22 2.80
#